data_AF-A0AAV1E444-F1
#
_entry.id   AF-A0AAV1E444-F1
#
_cell.length_a   1.000
_cell.length_b   1.000
_cell.length_c   1.000
_cell.angle_alpha   90.00
_cell.angle_beta   90.00
_cell.angle_gamma   90.00
#
_symmetry.space_group_name_H-M   'P 1'
#
loop_
_entity.id
_entity.type
_entity.pdbx_description
1 polymer ?
#
loop_
_entity_poly.entity_id
_entity_poly.type
_entity_poly.pdbx_seq_one_letter_code
_entity_poly.pdbx_strand_id
1 'polypeptide(L)'
;MQAIMKDPEDETEMHIVYANRTEDDIFLKDELDELAEKYPERVKVWYVIEKAIQEGWKYSLGFITEDILREHLPVGSDTMLALTGGPPPMIQFAVNPNLEKVGYDIKDSLLVF
;
A
#
# COMPACT_ATOMS: atom_id res chain seq x y z
N MET A 1 6.09 11.46 -3.30
CA MET A 1 4.98 11.87 -2.41
C MET A 1 4.91 13.37 -2.18
N GLN A 2 5.94 14.02 -1.59
CA GLN A 2 5.85 15.45 -1.23
C GLN A 2 5.56 16.40 -2.41
N ALA A 3 6.00 16.10 -3.62
CA ALA A 3 5.72 16.94 -4.79
C ALA A 3 4.22 16.94 -5.16
N ILE A 4 3.63 15.74 -5.27
CA ILE A 4 2.20 15.50 -5.54
C ILE A 4 1.31 16.23 -4.51
N MET A 5 1.71 16.23 -3.24
CA MET A 5 0.93 16.86 -2.17
C MET A 5 1.16 18.38 -2.02
N LYS A 6 2.19 18.93 -2.68
CA LYS A 6 2.49 20.38 -2.65
C LYS A 6 1.79 21.12 -3.78
N ASP A 7 1.40 20.42 -4.83
CA ASP A 7 0.62 20.98 -5.93
C ASP A 7 -0.88 20.89 -5.59
N PRO A 8 -1.58 22.02 -5.40
CA PRO A 8 -3.01 22.03 -5.11
C PRO A 8 -3.89 21.66 -6.32
N GLU A 9 -3.34 21.69 -7.54
CA GLU A 9 -4.06 21.29 -8.76
C GLU A 9 -3.86 19.80 -9.10
N ASP A 10 -2.94 19.12 -8.41
CA ASP A 10 -2.75 17.68 -8.55
C ASP A 10 -3.83 16.95 -7.75
N GLU A 11 -4.66 16.15 -8.43
CA GLU A 11 -5.76 15.38 -7.85
C GLU A 11 -5.39 13.90 -7.60
N THR A 12 -4.11 13.53 -7.72
CA THR A 12 -3.67 12.13 -7.55
C THR A 12 -4.02 11.60 -6.16
N GLU A 13 -4.75 10.48 -6.13
CA GLU A 13 -4.99 9.68 -4.94
C GLU A 13 -3.92 8.57 -4.81
N MET A 14 -3.46 8.33 -3.60
CA MET A 14 -2.46 7.33 -3.25
C MET A 14 -3.03 6.36 -2.21
N HIS A 15 -3.02 5.09 -2.58
CA HIS A 15 -3.36 3.97 -1.69
C HIS A 15 -2.10 3.17 -1.41
N ILE A 16 -1.76 3.02 -0.13
CA ILE A 16 -0.52 2.38 0.33
C ILE A 16 -0.89 1.20 1.21
N VAL A 17 -0.57 -0.02 0.77
CA VAL A 17 -0.57 -1.22 1.62
C VAL A 17 0.88 -1.50 2.00
N TYR A 18 1.24 -1.27 3.27
CA TYR A 18 2.63 -1.38 3.73
C TYR A 18 2.82 -2.57 4.66
N ALA A 19 3.61 -3.55 4.21
CA ALA A 19 3.83 -4.80 4.91
C ALA A 19 5.20 -4.86 5.61
N ASN A 20 5.19 -5.18 6.90
CA ASN A 20 6.38 -5.25 7.75
C ASN A 20 6.32 -6.50 8.66
N ARG A 21 7.41 -6.83 9.37
CA ARG A 21 7.40 -7.97 10.30
C ARG A 21 6.68 -7.63 11.59
N THR A 22 6.98 -6.46 12.17
CA THR A 22 6.37 -5.95 13.40
C THR A 22 6.03 -4.47 13.26
N GLU A 23 5.31 -3.90 14.24
CA GLU A 23 4.99 -2.47 14.28
C GLU A 23 6.23 -1.57 14.25
N ASP A 24 7.30 -1.99 14.93
CA ASP A 24 8.56 -1.22 15.05
C ASP A 24 9.40 -1.24 13.76
N ASP A 25 9.12 -2.18 12.86
CA ASP A 25 9.80 -2.29 11.56
C ASP A 25 9.21 -1.34 10.51
N ILE A 26 8.12 -0.64 10.82
CA ILE A 26 7.44 0.28 9.89
C ILE A 26 8.25 1.57 9.81
N PHE A 27 8.98 1.72 8.71
CA PHE A 27 9.78 2.92 8.48
C PHE A 27 8.89 4.12 8.14
N LEU A 28 9.18 5.27 8.75
CA LEU A 28 8.44 6.53 8.56
C LEU A 28 6.93 6.43 8.85
N LYS A 29 6.55 5.59 9.83
CA LYS A 29 5.15 5.38 10.19
C LYS A 29 4.47 6.70 10.60
N ASP A 30 5.11 7.48 11.46
CA ASP A 30 4.55 8.73 11.97
C ASP A 30 4.35 9.73 10.82
N GLU A 31 5.31 9.83 9.90
CA GLU A 31 5.17 10.69 8.72
C GLU A 31 4.06 10.22 7.77
N LEU A 32 3.88 8.90 7.59
CA LEU A 32 2.80 8.36 6.77
C LEU A 32 1.43 8.64 7.40
N ASP A 33 1.32 8.49 8.72
CA ASP A 33 0.10 8.78 9.46
C ASP A 33 -0.23 10.28 9.41
N GLU A 34 0.75 11.16 9.61
CA GLU A 34 0.58 12.61 9.47
C GLU A 34 0.09 13.00 8.07
N LEU A 35 0.61 12.34 7.02
CA LEU A 35 0.17 12.60 5.64
C LEU A 35 -1.26 12.12 5.40
N ALA A 36 -1.63 10.95 5.92
CA ALA A 36 -2.99 10.43 5.83
C ALA A 36 -3.99 11.31 6.60
N GLU A 37 -3.61 11.81 7.78
CA GLU A 37 -4.43 12.74 8.56
C GLU A 37 -4.59 14.11 7.87
N LYS A 38 -3.52 14.60 7.24
CA LYS A 38 -3.52 15.90 6.56
C LYS A 38 -4.24 15.88 5.21
N TYR A 39 -4.20 14.75 4.50
CA TYR A 39 -4.79 14.61 3.16
C TYR A 39 -5.65 13.33 3.05
N PRO A 40 -6.72 13.18 3.87
CA PRO A 40 -7.46 11.93 3.99
C PRO A 40 -8.16 11.48 2.70
N GLU A 41 -8.55 12.42 1.84
CA GLU A 41 -9.14 12.13 0.54
C GLU A 41 -8.10 11.62 -0.48
N ARG A 42 -6.82 11.99 -0.32
CA ARG A 42 -5.75 11.70 -1.28
C ARG A 42 -4.73 10.67 -0.81
N VAL A 43 -4.63 10.40 0.49
CA VAL A 43 -3.64 9.49 1.07
C VAL A 43 -4.34 8.52 2.00
N LYS A 44 -4.40 7.26 1.57
CA LYS A 44 -4.97 6.16 2.33
C LYS A 44 -3.87 5.14 2.60
N VAL A 45 -3.57 4.90 3.87
CA VAL A 45 -2.50 3.99 4.30
C VAL A 45 -3.10 2.84 5.09
N TRP A 46 -2.71 1.62 4.75
CA TRP A 46 -3.07 0.41 5.45
C TRP A 46 -1.84 -0.41 5.78
N TYR A 47 -1.67 -0.77 7.06
CA TYR A 47 -0.50 -1.52 7.51
C TYR A 47 -0.80 -3.01 7.64
N VAL A 48 0.17 -3.84 7.30
CA VAL A 48 0.11 -5.30 7.48
C VAL A 48 1.36 -5.70 8.24
N ILE A 49 1.22 -6.34 9.40
CA ILE A 49 2.37 -6.85 10.15
C ILE A 49 2.30 -8.36 10.29
N GLU A 50 3.43 -9.06 10.21
CA GLU A 50 3.46 -10.51 10.42
C GLU A 50 3.16 -10.88 11.88
N LYS A 51 3.68 -10.10 12.82
CA LYS A 51 3.55 -10.34 14.26
C LYS A 51 3.37 -9.02 15.02
N ALA A 52 2.27 -8.92 15.76
CA ALA A 52 2.07 -7.86 16.73
C ALA A 52 2.95 -8.10 17.98
N ILE A 53 3.72 -7.08 18.35
CA ILE A 53 4.46 -7.05 19.63
C ILE A 53 3.76 -6.17 20.67
N GLN A 54 2.85 -5.29 20.24
CA GLN A 54 2.08 -4.42 21.11
C GLN A 54 0.60 -4.84 21.12
N GLU A 55 -0.11 -4.58 22.21
CA GLU A 55 -1.55 -4.80 22.25
C GLU A 55 -2.30 -3.71 21.47
N GLY A 56 -3.40 -4.09 20.83
CA GLY A 56 -4.28 -3.14 20.16
C GLY A 56 -3.89 -2.78 18.73
N TRP A 57 -3.18 -3.66 18.00
CA TRP A 57 -2.97 -3.51 16.57
C TRP A 57 -4.31 -3.38 15.82
N LYS A 58 -4.47 -2.28 15.08
CA LYS A 58 -5.76 -1.89 14.46
C LYS A 58 -5.90 -2.32 13.00
N TYR A 59 -4.82 -2.80 12.40
CA TYR A 59 -4.75 -3.14 10.98
C TYR A 59 -4.59 -4.66 10.80
N SER A 60 -4.20 -5.11 9.60
CA SER A 60 -4.10 -6.54 9.29
C SER A 60 -2.89 -7.20 9.96
N LEU A 61 -3.07 -8.45 10.37
CA LEU A 61 -2.03 -9.33 10.91
C LEU A 61 -1.78 -10.50 9.95
N GLY A 62 -0.52 -10.85 9.70
CA GLY A 62 -0.09 -11.89 8.77
C GLY A 62 0.62 -11.35 7.52
N PHE A 63 0.30 -11.90 6.35
CA PHE A 63 0.89 -11.52 5.07
C PHE A 63 -0.14 -10.80 4.19
N ILE A 64 0.33 -10.15 3.12
CA ILE A 64 -0.56 -9.58 2.10
C ILE A 64 -1.41 -10.70 1.48
N THR A 65 -2.73 -10.51 1.52
CA THR A 65 -3.73 -11.40 0.90
C THR A 65 -4.53 -10.66 -0.16
N GLU A 66 -5.25 -11.41 -1.00
CA GLU A 66 -6.18 -10.85 -1.97
C GLU A 66 -7.23 -9.94 -1.32
N ASP A 67 -7.80 -10.37 -0.20
CA ASP A 67 -8.85 -9.61 0.50
C ASP A 67 -8.33 -8.25 0.97
N ILE A 68 -7.12 -8.19 1.52
CA ILE A 68 -6.45 -6.94 1.94
C ILE A 68 -6.29 -6.01 0.72
N LEU A 69 -5.82 -6.54 -0.41
CA LEU A 69 -5.64 -5.71 -1.61
C LEU A 69 -6.99 -5.23 -2.17
N ARG A 70 -8.03 -6.05 -2.17
CA ARG A 70 -9.38 -5.67 -2.63
C ARG A 70 -10.02 -4.61 -1.75
N GLU A 71 -9.77 -4.65 -0.44
CA GLU A 71 -10.36 -3.72 0.52
C GLU A 71 -9.65 -2.36 0.51
N HIS A 72 -8.33 -2.34 0.34
CA HIS A 72 -7.53 -1.13 0.54
C HIS A 72 -6.94 -0.53 -0.73
N LEU A 73 -6.91 -1.26 -1.85
CA LEU A 73 -6.54 -0.71 -3.16
C LEU A 73 -7.79 -0.47 -4.01
N PRO A 74 -7.77 0.55 -4.88
CA PRO A 74 -8.83 0.72 -5.84
C PRO A 74 -8.74 -0.38 -6.91
N VAL A 75 -9.88 -0.69 -7.53
CA VAL A 75 -9.97 -1.67 -8.63
C VAL A 75 -9.16 -1.17 -9.80
N GLY A 76 -8.31 -2.04 -10.36
CA GLY A 76 -7.41 -1.67 -11.47
C GLY A 76 -8.15 -1.06 -12.66
N SER A 77 -7.53 -0.04 -13.25
CA SER A 77 -8.02 0.66 -14.45
C SER A 77 -6.83 1.30 -15.20
N ASP A 78 -7.05 1.71 -16.45
CA ASP A 78 -6.02 2.26 -17.34
C ASP A 78 -5.35 3.54 -16.79
N THR A 79 -5.96 4.21 -15.81
CA THR A 79 -5.42 5.41 -15.15
C THR A 79 -4.64 5.11 -13.87
N MET A 80 -4.47 3.84 -13.51
CA MET A 80 -3.80 3.44 -12.27
C MET A 80 -2.40 2.91 -12.50
N LEU A 81 -1.51 3.25 -11.58
CA LEU A 81 -0.14 2.78 -11.52
C LEU A 81 0.11 2.15 -10.16
N ALA A 82 0.43 0.86 -10.15
CA ALA A 82 0.89 0.16 -8.97
C ALA A 82 2.42 0.29 -8.87
N LEU A 83 2.90 0.69 -7.69
CA LEU A 83 4.31 0.72 -7.35
C LEU A 83 4.54 -0.35 -6.28
N THR A 84 5.47 -1.28 -6.49
CA THR A 84 5.81 -2.29 -5.50
C THR A 84 7.31 -2.33 -5.25
N GLY A 85 7.68 -2.63 -4.02
CA GLY A 85 9.07 -2.81 -3.59
C GLY A 85 9.10 -3.77 -2.41
N GLY A 86 10.13 -4.60 -2.34
CA GLY A 86 10.28 -5.58 -1.27
C GLY A 86 10.96 -6.87 -1.70
N PRO A 87 11.01 -7.89 -0.83
CA PRO A 87 11.70 -9.13 -1.12
C PRO A 87 11.13 -9.81 -2.39
N PRO A 88 11.96 -10.30 -3.33
CA PRO A 88 11.49 -10.93 -4.56
C PRO A 88 10.42 -12.01 -4.36
N PRO A 89 10.49 -12.89 -3.32
CA PRO A 89 9.44 -13.86 -3.06
C PRO A 89 8.08 -13.23 -2.72
N MET A 90 8.08 -12.13 -1.96
CA MET A 90 6.84 -11.43 -1.62
C MET A 90 6.16 -10.89 -2.88
N ILE A 91 6.95 -10.25 -3.76
CA ILE A 91 6.42 -9.67 -5.00
C ILE A 91 5.86 -10.77 -5.90
N GLN A 92 6.61 -11.85 -6.10
CA GLN A 92 6.22 -12.94 -7.01
C GLN A 92 5.03 -13.76 -6.52
N PHE A 93 4.94 -14.05 -5.22
CA PHE A 93 3.96 -14.99 -4.70
C PHE A 93 2.77 -14.35 -3.98
N ALA A 94 2.90 -13.12 -3.47
CA ALA A 94 1.84 -12.45 -2.72
C ALA A 94 1.31 -11.19 -3.43
N VAL A 95 2.16 -10.42 -4.11
CA VAL A 95 1.74 -9.14 -4.72
C VAL A 95 1.20 -9.35 -6.12
N ASN A 96 2.03 -9.83 -7.06
CA ASN A 96 1.65 -9.98 -8.47
C ASN A 96 0.35 -10.78 -8.68
N PRO A 97 0.21 -12.02 -8.16
CA PRO A 97 -0.98 -12.83 -8.43
C PRO A 97 -2.24 -12.25 -7.79
N ASN A 98 -2.13 -11.49 -6.71
CA ASN A 98 -3.29 -10.88 -6.08
C ASN A 98 -3.67 -9.57 -6.77
N LEU A 99 -2.71 -8.75 -7.19
CA LEU A 99 -2.97 -7.54 -7.99
C LEU A 99 -3.65 -7.86 -9.33
N GLU A 100 -3.27 -8.94 -10.02
CA GLU A 100 -3.96 -9.39 -11.25
C GLU A 100 -5.45 -9.63 -10.98
N LYS A 101 -5.78 -10.27 -9.85
CA LYS A 101 -7.17 -10.55 -9.47
C LYS A 101 -7.94 -9.29 -9.07
N VAL A 102 -7.26 -8.24 -8.62
CA VAL A 102 -7.84 -6.91 -8.36
C VAL A 102 -8.01 -6.10 -9.66
N GLY A 103 -7.51 -6.62 -10.79
CA GLY A 103 -7.73 -6.06 -12.13
C GLY A 103 -6.58 -5.19 -12.64
N TYR A 104 -5.41 -5.23 -12.01
CA TYR A 104 -4.22 -4.52 -12.50
C TYR A 104 -3.55 -5.31 -13.61
N ASP A 105 -3.14 -4.63 -14.68
CA ASP A 105 -2.23 -5.20 -15.67
C ASP A 105 -0.81 -5.15 -15.12
N ILE A 106 -0.27 -6.30 -14.72
CA ILE A 106 1.07 -6.39 -14.13
C ILE A 106 2.19 -6.06 -15.14
N LYS A 107 1.93 -6.12 -16.44
CA LYS A 107 2.94 -5.81 -17.46
C LYS A 107 3.06 -4.32 -17.70
N ASP A 108 1.92 -3.63 -17.73
CA ASP A 108 1.85 -2.23 -18.16
C ASP A 108 1.59 -1.25 -16.99
N SER A 109 1.03 -1.72 -15.88
CA SER A 109 0.62 -0.90 -14.73
C SER A 109 1.38 -1.20 -13.44
N LEU A 110 2.38 -2.09 -13.44
CA LEU A 110 3.22 -2.37 -12.26
C LEU A 110 4.67 -1.93 -12.49
N LEU A 111 5.18 -1.06 -11.61
CA LEU A 111 6.62 -0.79 -11.49
C LEU A 111 7.17 -1.43 -10.22
N VAL A 112 8.25 -2.19 -10.38
CA VAL A 112 8.98 -2.86 -9.30
C VAL A 112 10.30 -2.13 -9.03
N PHE A 113 10.56 -1.79 -7.77
CA PHE A 113 11.79 -1.13 -7.32
C PHE A 113 12.64 -2.01 -6.40
#